data_AF-A0A956ZLT4-F1
#
_entry.id   AF-A0A956ZLT4-F1
#
_cell.length_a   1.000
_cell.length_b   1.000
_cell.length_c   1.000
_cell.angle_alpha   90.00
_cell.angle_beta   90.00
_cell.angle_gamma   90.00
#
_symmetry.space_group_name_H-M   'P 1'
#
loop_
_entity.id
_entity.type
_entity.pdbx_description
1 polymer ?
#
loop_
_entity_poly.entity_id
_entity_poly.type
_entity_poly.pdbx_seq_one_letter_code
_entity_poly.pdbx_strand_id
1 'polypeptide(L)'
;RRRHGRPSAHIEPSRMVVFSQNHDQVGNRPRSDRLSTLVDFESLKVAAAAVIFSPYIPLLFMGEEWGETAPFWFFVDHGDRGLVNAVREGRAREYASMGLGAGIADPGDPATYEDCKIDSTLKASGRGATLYRFYSELLQLRRSEPLLHALIRPEMRAETIAANALAIHRQDEHGGLTLYLNFAEEAVEVRLPGGARLLHSSADAKWDGPGAGDLATRPFMQSRRSAMLIGYPASL
;
A
#
# COMPACT_ATOMS: atom_id res chain seq x y z
N ARG A 1 -3.88 -26.24 -1.22
CA ARG A 1 -3.73 -24.81 -0.83
C ARG A 1 -2.94 -24.78 0.49
N ARG A 2 -1.69 -24.32 0.51
CA ARG A 2 -0.90 -24.21 1.74
C ARG A 2 -1.40 -22.99 2.52
N ARG A 3 -1.78 -23.15 3.80
CA ARG A 3 -2.00 -22.02 4.69
C ARG A 3 -0.61 -21.50 5.10
N HIS A 4 -0.28 -20.29 4.70
CA HIS A 4 0.90 -19.59 5.20
C HIS A 4 0.51 -18.76 6.43
N GLY A 5 1.36 -18.76 7.45
CA GLY A 5 1.16 -18.01 8.70
C GLY A 5 0.38 -18.75 9.80
N ARG A 6 0.24 -18.08 10.95
CA ARG A 6 -0.55 -18.52 12.11
C ARG A 6 -1.59 -17.45 12.45
N PRO A 7 -2.73 -17.80 13.06
CA PRO A 7 -3.70 -16.81 13.53
C PRO A 7 -3.06 -15.80 14.48
N SER A 8 -3.16 -14.51 14.16
CA SER A 8 -2.58 -13.38 14.92
C SER A 8 -3.63 -12.47 15.55
N ALA A 9 -4.89 -12.91 15.60
CA ALA A 9 -6.00 -12.13 16.17
C ALA A 9 -5.82 -11.78 17.66
N HIS A 10 -4.92 -12.45 18.37
CA HIS A 10 -4.57 -12.18 19.76
C HIS A 10 -3.43 -11.15 19.94
N ILE A 11 -2.77 -10.74 18.85
CA ILE A 11 -1.65 -9.78 18.91
C ILE A 11 -2.21 -8.36 18.84
N GLU A 12 -1.88 -7.48 19.78
CA GLU A 12 -2.34 -6.09 19.75
C GLU A 12 -1.93 -5.37 18.45
N PRO A 13 -2.79 -4.53 17.85
CA PRO A 13 -2.47 -3.83 16.61
C PRO A 13 -1.21 -2.96 16.71
N SER A 14 -0.95 -2.37 17.89
CA SER A 14 0.27 -1.62 18.22
C SER A 14 1.57 -2.44 18.14
N ARG A 15 1.48 -3.77 18.07
CA ARG A 15 2.65 -4.68 17.98
C ARG A 15 2.87 -5.21 16.57
N MET A 16 2.10 -4.74 15.59
CA MET A 16 2.25 -5.14 14.20
C MET A 16 2.66 -3.95 13.35
N VAL A 17 3.77 -4.10 12.65
CA VAL A 17 4.20 -3.18 11.60
C VAL A 17 3.76 -3.76 10.26
N VAL A 18 3.09 -2.95 9.43
CA VAL A 18 2.62 -3.34 8.10
C VAL A 18 3.15 -2.40 7.03
N PHE A 19 3.34 -2.93 5.83
CA PHE A 19 3.92 -2.20 4.71
C PHE A 19 3.50 -2.83 3.39
N SER A 20 3.43 -2.01 2.35
CA SER A 20 3.39 -2.45 0.95
C SER A 20 4.80 -2.56 0.36
N GLN A 21 5.73 -1.75 0.86
CA GLN A 21 7.13 -1.76 0.44
C GLN A 21 8.05 -1.59 1.64
N ASN A 22 9.22 -2.22 1.57
CA ASN A 22 10.38 -1.95 2.40
C ASN A 22 11.65 -2.33 1.61
N HIS A 23 12.82 -2.15 2.20
CA HIS A 23 14.09 -2.45 1.52
C HIS A 23 14.19 -3.91 1.05
N ASP A 24 13.67 -4.88 1.83
CA ASP A 24 13.70 -6.29 1.47
C ASP A 24 12.70 -6.64 0.37
N GLN A 25 11.45 -6.19 0.48
CA GLN A 25 10.40 -6.50 -0.49
C GLN A 25 10.63 -5.84 -1.84
N VAL A 26 11.36 -4.73 -1.88
CA VAL A 26 11.84 -4.10 -3.12
C VAL A 26 13.16 -4.73 -3.54
N GLY A 27 14.21 -4.66 -2.72
CA GLY A 27 15.58 -5.01 -3.12
C GLY A 27 15.91 -6.49 -3.26
N ASN A 28 15.09 -7.39 -2.72
CA ASN A 28 15.24 -8.83 -2.99
C ASN A 28 14.50 -9.28 -4.25
N ARG A 29 13.85 -8.36 -4.99
CA ARG A 29 13.26 -8.66 -6.29
C ARG A 29 14.36 -8.75 -7.36
N PRO A 30 14.19 -9.58 -8.39
CA PRO A 30 15.17 -9.72 -9.49
C PRO A 30 15.60 -8.39 -10.12
N ARG A 31 14.67 -7.45 -10.28
CA ARG A 31 14.93 -6.12 -10.85
C ARG A 31 14.88 -4.99 -9.83
N SER A 32 14.76 -5.34 -8.54
CA SER A 32 14.59 -4.37 -7.45
C SER A 32 13.48 -3.33 -7.69
N ASP A 33 12.45 -3.73 -8.44
CA ASP A 33 11.35 -2.88 -8.87
C ASP A 33 10.48 -2.45 -7.67
N ARG A 34 10.18 -1.16 -7.60
CA ARG A 34 9.19 -0.60 -6.67
C ARG A 34 7.77 -0.94 -7.12
N LEU A 35 6.82 -0.91 -6.19
CA LEU A 35 5.41 -1.17 -6.49
C LEU A 35 4.87 -0.24 -7.59
N SER A 36 5.34 1.01 -7.63
CA SER A 36 5.04 2.03 -8.64
C SER A 36 5.32 1.62 -10.09
N THR A 37 6.26 0.69 -10.32
CA THR A 37 6.61 0.18 -11.66
C THR A 37 5.94 -1.16 -11.97
N LEU A 38 5.23 -1.74 -10.99
CA LEU A 38 4.61 -3.07 -11.09
C LEU A 38 3.09 -3.01 -11.24
N VAL A 39 2.46 -1.94 -10.76
CA VAL A 39 1.00 -1.77 -10.81
C VAL A 39 0.63 -0.40 -11.35
N ASP A 40 -0.62 -0.26 -11.79
CA ASP A 40 -1.14 1.02 -12.25
C ASP A 40 -1.35 2.01 -11.08
N PHE A 41 -1.57 3.28 -11.44
CA PHE A 41 -1.71 4.38 -10.50
C PHE A 41 -2.88 4.22 -9.51
N GLU A 42 -3.99 3.62 -9.94
CA GLU A 42 -5.15 3.39 -9.06
C GLU A 42 -4.80 2.31 -8.02
N SER A 43 -4.16 1.23 -8.46
CA SER A 43 -3.66 0.17 -7.58
C SER A 43 -2.66 0.69 -6.53
N LEU A 44 -1.82 1.67 -6.86
CA LEU A 44 -0.92 2.31 -5.88
C LEU A 44 -1.70 3.03 -4.79
N LYS A 45 -2.75 3.77 -5.16
CA LYS A 45 -3.62 4.46 -4.19
C LYS A 45 -4.36 3.47 -3.30
N VAL A 46 -4.78 2.31 -3.83
CA VAL A 46 -5.38 1.24 -3.01
C VAL A 46 -4.40 0.66 -2.01
N ALA A 47 -3.16 0.36 -2.44
CA ALA A 47 -2.12 -0.15 -1.55
C ALA A 47 -1.82 0.83 -0.41
N ALA A 48 -1.68 2.11 -0.72
CA ALA A 48 -1.49 3.18 0.25
C ALA A 48 -2.63 3.23 1.29
N ALA A 49 -3.88 3.23 0.83
CA ALA A 49 -5.05 3.25 1.70
C ALA A 49 -5.14 1.99 2.57
N ALA A 50 -4.85 0.81 2.02
CA ALA A 50 -4.86 -0.45 2.76
C ALA A 50 -3.83 -0.45 3.91
N VAL A 51 -2.63 0.09 3.67
CA VAL A 51 -1.57 0.19 4.69
C VAL A 51 -1.89 1.28 5.72
N ILE A 52 -2.18 2.51 5.26
CA ILE A 52 -2.34 3.68 6.12
C ILE A 52 -3.64 3.62 6.92
N PHE A 53 -4.72 3.06 6.39
CA PHE A 53 -5.97 2.90 7.13
C PHE A 53 -6.05 1.57 7.88
N SER A 54 -5.04 0.71 7.83
CA SER A 54 -4.97 -0.49 8.68
C SER A 54 -4.99 -0.13 10.18
N PRO A 55 -5.35 -1.04 11.10
CA PRO A 55 -5.29 -0.75 12.54
C PRO A 55 -3.86 -0.82 13.09
N TYR A 56 -2.91 -1.22 12.25
CA TYR A 56 -1.52 -1.52 12.60
C TYR A 56 -0.63 -0.29 12.42
N ILE A 57 0.66 -0.41 12.78
CA ILE A 57 1.65 0.65 12.57
C ILE A 57 2.11 0.61 11.10
N PRO A 58 1.81 1.64 10.27
CA PRO A 58 2.26 1.66 8.89
C PRO A 58 3.76 2.00 8.81
N LEU A 59 4.49 1.27 7.99
CA LEU A 59 5.83 1.60 7.53
C LEU A 59 5.75 2.01 6.05
N LEU A 60 6.32 3.16 5.72
CA LEU A 60 6.48 3.64 4.35
C LEU A 60 7.94 3.49 3.93
N PHE A 61 8.17 3.05 2.70
CA PHE A 61 9.50 3.03 2.11
C PHE A 61 9.78 4.34 1.39
N MET A 62 10.97 4.92 1.58
CA MET A 62 11.33 6.24 1.06
C MET A 62 10.99 6.40 -0.42
N GLY A 63 10.14 7.39 -0.73
CA GLY A 63 9.67 7.71 -2.07
C GLY A 63 8.43 6.96 -2.55
N GLU A 64 7.91 6.01 -1.78
CA GLU A 64 6.60 5.40 -2.05
C GLU A 64 5.49 6.47 -2.16
N GLU A 65 5.57 7.53 -1.35
CA GLU A 65 4.54 8.58 -1.25
C GLU A 65 4.44 9.49 -2.47
N TRP A 66 5.42 9.52 -3.38
CA TRP A 66 5.31 10.16 -4.70
C TRP A 66 5.50 9.17 -5.85
N GLY A 67 5.52 7.87 -5.56
CA GLY A 67 5.62 6.83 -6.57
C GLY A 67 6.98 6.77 -7.24
N GLU A 68 8.05 6.93 -6.45
CA GLU A 68 9.45 6.76 -6.90
C GLU A 68 9.59 5.55 -7.82
N THR A 69 10.32 5.72 -8.91
CA THR A 69 10.51 4.68 -9.94
C THR A 69 11.94 4.14 -9.97
N ALA A 70 12.90 4.86 -9.38
CA ALA A 70 14.26 4.38 -9.19
C ALA A 70 14.24 3.04 -8.42
N PRO A 71 14.95 2.00 -8.89
CA PRO A 71 15.02 0.72 -8.21
C PRO A 71 15.66 0.86 -6.82
N PHE A 72 15.61 -0.20 -6.01
CA PHE A 72 16.40 -0.25 -4.78
C PHE A 72 17.23 -1.52 -4.73
N TRP A 73 18.34 -1.51 -5.46
CA TRP A 73 19.27 -2.63 -5.55
C TRP A 73 19.95 -2.94 -4.22
N PHE A 74 20.40 -4.19 -4.09
CA PHE A 74 21.43 -4.54 -3.12
C PHE A 74 22.80 -4.06 -3.63
N PHE A 75 23.46 -3.18 -2.88
CA PHE A 75 24.79 -2.65 -3.19
C PHE A 75 25.70 -2.69 -1.95
N VAL A 76 27.01 -2.81 -2.18
CA VAL A 76 28.05 -2.90 -1.16
C VAL A 76 29.30 -2.13 -1.58
N ASP A 77 30.03 -1.61 -0.61
CA ASP A 77 31.35 -0.99 -0.81
C ASP A 77 32.34 -1.59 0.20
N HIS A 78 32.88 -2.76 -0.14
CA HIS A 78 33.86 -3.46 0.69
C HIS A 78 35.28 -3.28 0.13
N GLY A 79 36.22 -2.88 0.99
CA GLY A 79 37.63 -2.74 0.60
C GLY A 79 38.35 -4.06 0.30
N ASP A 80 37.83 -5.19 0.79
CA ASP A 80 38.36 -6.52 0.50
C ASP A 80 37.77 -7.08 -0.80
N ARG A 81 38.63 -7.21 -1.83
CA ARG A 81 38.25 -7.75 -3.14
C ARG A 81 37.75 -9.20 -3.08
N GLY A 82 38.27 -10.01 -2.15
CA GLY A 82 37.80 -11.38 -1.92
C GLY A 82 36.36 -11.40 -1.41
N LEU A 83 36.02 -10.50 -0.50
CA LEU A 83 34.65 -10.33 -0.01
C LEU A 83 33.70 -9.85 -1.10
N VAL A 84 34.10 -8.87 -1.92
CA VAL A 84 33.30 -8.39 -3.06
C VAL A 84 32.97 -9.51 -4.03
N ASN A 85 33.97 -10.32 -4.40
CA ASN A 85 33.77 -11.47 -5.29
C ASN A 85 32.84 -12.52 -4.66
N ALA A 86 33.04 -12.83 -3.37
CA ALA A 86 32.18 -13.77 -2.65
C ALA A 86 30.72 -13.31 -2.60
N VAL A 87 30.47 -12.01 -2.39
CA VAL A 87 29.13 -11.41 -2.41
C VAL A 87 28.50 -11.51 -3.80
N ARG A 88 29.24 -11.14 -4.86
CA ARG A 88 28.78 -11.24 -6.26
C ARG A 88 28.35 -12.66 -6.61
N GLU A 89 29.20 -13.64 -6.32
CA GLU A 89 28.90 -15.04 -6.62
C GLU A 89 27.76 -15.59 -5.74
N GLY A 90 27.75 -15.25 -4.46
CA GLY A 90 26.70 -15.66 -3.53
C GLY A 90 25.32 -15.21 -4.01
N ARG A 91 25.24 -13.96 -4.44
CA ARG A 91 23.99 -13.38 -4.92
C ARG A 91 23.57 -13.94 -6.29
N ALA A 92 24.52 -14.16 -7.20
CA ALA A 92 24.24 -14.83 -8.46
C ALA A 92 23.67 -16.25 -8.26
N ARG A 93 24.20 -17.01 -7.28
CA ARG A 93 23.67 -18.34 -6.92
C ARG A 93 22.26 -18.28 -6.33
N GLU A 94 22.00 -17.34 -5.43
CA GLU A 94 20.67 -17.15 -4.83
C GLU A 94 19.63 -16.84 -5.91
N TYR A 95 19.93 -15.90 -6.80
CA TYR A 95 19.01 -15.56 -7.89
C TYR A 95 18.80 -16.72 -8.87
N ALA A 96 19.86 -17.45 -9.25
CA ALA A 96 19.74 -18.63 -10.09
C ALA A 96 18.81 -19.69 -9.45
N SER A 97 18.88 -19.87 -8.12
CA SER A 97 18.00 -20.80 -7.39
C SER A 97 16.52 -20.38 -7.40
N MET A 98 16.25 -19.08 -7.59
CA MET A 98 14.91 -18.52 -7.73
C MET A 98 14.42 -18.51 -9.20
N GLY A 99 15.21 -19.03 -10.15
CA GLY A 99 14.92 -18.97 -11.58
C GLY A 99 15.11 -17.59 -12.19
N LEU A 100 15.93 -16.74 -11.56
CA LEU A 100 16.18 -15.35 -11.92
C LEU A 100 17.64 -15.23 -12.39
N GLY A 101 17.91 -14.60 -13.54
CA GLY A 101 19.28 -14.57 -14.07
C GLY A 101 19.63 -13.44 -15.03
N ALA A 102 18.66 -12.73 -15.61
CA ALA A 102 18.92 -11.60 -16.49
C ALA A 102 18.58 -10.27 -15.80
N GLY A 103 19.46 -9.27 -15.93
CA GLY A 103 19.21 -7.89 -15.48
C GLY A 103 19.51 -7.62 -14.00
N ILE A 104 20.35 -8.41 -13.35
CA ILE A 104 20.79 -8.18 -11.97
C ILE A 104 21.98 -7.22 -11.99
N ALA A 105 21.87 -6.12 -11.25
CA ALA A 105 22.96 -5.16 -11.08
C ALA A 105 24.10 -5.75 -10.23
N ASP A 106 25.34 -5.39 -10.54
CA ASP A 106 26.52 -5.80 -9.77
C ASP A 106 26.55 -5.04 -8.43
N PRO A 107 26.48 -5.72 -7.27
CA PRO A 107 26.43 -5.04 -5.98
C PRO A 107 27.63 -4.14 -5.70
N GLY A 108 28.79 -4.42 -6.29
CA GLY A 108 30.01 -3.64 -6.09
C GLY A 108 30.28 -2.57 -7.16
N ASP A 109 29.39 -2.43 -8.15
CA ASP A 109 29.48 -1.35 -9.14
C ASP A 109 28.87 -0.06 -8.55
N PRO A 110 29.61 1.08 -8.51
CA PRO A 110 29.05 2.36 -8.08
C PRO A 110 27.76 2.75 -8.81
N ALA A 111 27.58 2.36 -10.07
CA ALA A 111 26.36 2.63 -10.83
C ALA A 111 25.12 2.01 -10.17
N THR A 112 25.26 0.85 -9.51
CA THR A 112 24.16 0.18 -8.79
C THR A 112 23.64 1.04 -7.64
N TYR A 113 24.53 1.73 -6.92
CA TYR A 113 24.15 2.68 -5.88
C TYR A 113 23.54 3.96 -6.47
N GLU A 114 24.15 4.49 -7.53
CA GLU A 114 23.68 5.70 -8.20
C GLU A 114 22.25 5.53 -8.74
N ASP A 115 21.91 4.37 -9.31
CA ASP A 115 20.57 4.02 -9.79
C ASP A 115 19.52 3.96 -8.66
N CYS A 116 19.94 3.79 -7.40
CA CYS A 116 19.03 3.75 -6.25
C CYS A 116 18.66 5.12 -5.69
N LYS A 117 19.30 6.19 -6.19
CA LYS A 117 19.07 7.54 -5.68
C LYS A 117 17.65 8.00 -6.02
N ILE A 118 16.99 8.51 -5.00
CA ILE A 118 15.63 9.05 -5.08
C ILE A 118 15.60 10.26 -6.01
N ASP A 119 14.66 10.27 -6.94
CA ASP A 119 14.30 11.46 -7.72
C ASP A 119 13.24 12.26 -6.97
N SER A 120 13.71 13.17 -6.13
CA SER A 120 12.83 14.07 -5.35
C SER A 120 12.03 15.05 -6.23
N THR A 121 12.35 15.21 -7.51
CA THR A 121 11.63 16.13 -8.41
C THR A 121 10.23 15.59 -8.76
N LEU A 122 10.03 14.26 -8.69
CA LEU A 122 8.74 13.61 -8.90
C LEU A 122 7.69 14.08 -7.89
N LYS A 123 8.10 14.39 -6.66
CA LYS A 123 7.23 14.90 -5.59
C LYS A 123 6.49 16.19 -5.99
N ALA A 124 7.07 16.99 -6.87
CA ALA A 124 6.51 18.27 -7.31
C ALA A 124 5.93 18.23 -8.74
N SER A 125 5.88 17.06 -9.39
CA SER A 125 5.45 16.96 -10.80
C SER A 125 4.42 15.86 -11.04
N GLY A 126 3.52 16.12 -12.01
CA GLY A 126 2.54 15.16 -12.53
C GLY A 126 1.83 14.33 -11.46
N ARG A 127 1.81 13.00 -11.67
CA ARG A 127 1.21 12.02 -10.76
C ARG A 127 1.93 11.91 -9.42
N GLY A 128 3.23 12.22 -9.36
CA GLY A 128 3.98 12.18 -8.10
C GLY A 128 3.52 13.26 -7.12
N ALA A 129 3.23 14.47 -7.61
CA ALA A 129 2.61 15.52 -6.81
C ALA A 129 1.19 15.14 -6.34
N THR A 130 0.39 14.51 -7.21
CA THR A 130 -0.94 14.00 -6.82
C THR A 130 -0.82 12.95 -5.72
N LEU A 131 0.08 11.97 -5.88
CA LEU A 131 0.26 10.90 -4.91
C LEU A 131 0.80 11.44 -3.57
N TYR A 132 1.69 12.42 -3.59
CA TYR A 132 2.19 13.03 -2.36
C TYR A 132 1.09 13.74 -1.56
N ARG A 133 0.20 14.47 -2.24
CA ARG A 133 -1.00 15.07 -1.61
C ARG A 133 -1.96 13.99 -1.12
N PHE A 134 -2.13 12.91 -1.88
CA PHE A 134 -2.97 11.77 -1.52
C PHE A 134 -2.49 11.11 -0.22
N TYR A 135 -1.20 10.74 -0.12
CA TYR A 135 -0.61 10.18 1.10
C TYR A 135 -0.74 11.15 2.29
N SER A 136 -0.56 12.44 2.06
CA SER A 136 -0.73 13.48 3.09
C SER A 136 -2.17 13.49 3.65
N GLU A 137 -3.19 13.39 2.78
CA GLU A 137 -4.59 13.31 3.21
C GLU A 137 -4.87 12.01 3.97
N LEU A 138 -4.37 10.86 3.50
CA LEU A 138 -4.54 9.58 4.21
C LEU A 138 -3.94 9.63 5.62
N LEU A 139 -2.73 10.19 5.77
CA LEU A 139 -2.07 10.33 7.07
C LEU A 139 -2.81 11.33 7.97
N GLN A 140 -3.34 12.42 7.40
CA GLN A 140 -4.15 13.37 8.14
C GLN A 140 -5.44 12.73 8.65
N LEU A 141 -6.17 11.99 7.79
CA LEU A 141 -7.38 11.25 8.16
C LEU A 141 -7.07 10.20 9.22
N ARG A 142 -5.98 9.43 9.06
CA ARG A 142 -5.54 8.46 10.07
C ARG A 142 -5.35 9.12 11.43
N ARG A 143 -4.79 10.34 11.46
CA ARG A 143 -4.55 11.09 12.71
C ARG A 143 -5.83 11.68 13.31
N SER A 144 -6.76 12.17 12.48
CA SER A 144 -7.95 12.89 12.94
C SER A 144 -9.15 11.98 13.23
N GLU A 145 -9.25 10.82 12.59
CA GLU A 145 -10.37 9.90 12.76
C GLU A 145 -10.09 8.90 13.90
N PRO A 146 -10.84 8.93 15.02
CA PRO A 146 -10.56 8.12 16.21
C PRO A 146 -10.47 6.61 15.91
N LEU A 147 -11.38 6.09 15.08
CA LEU A 147 -11.43 4.68 14.68
C LEU A 147 -10.30 4.24 13.72
N LEU A 148 -9.51 5.20 13.20
CA LEU A 148 -8.29 4.92 12.43
C LEU A 148 -7.01 5.06 13.26
N HIS A 149 -6.95 6.06 14.15
CA HIS A 149 -5.80 6.30 15.01
C HIS A 149 -5.69 5.29 16.16
N ALA A 150 -6.83 4.84 16.68
CA ALA A 150 -6.88 3.95 17.83
C ALA A 150 -6.07 2.67 17.59
N LEU A 151 -4.96 2.53 18.32
CA LEU A 151 -4.13 1.31 18.34
C LEU A 151 -4.65 0.24 19.32
N ILE A 152 -5.90 0.41 19.78
CA ILE A 152 -6.70 -0.59 20.48
C ILE A 152 -7.56 -1.33 19.45
N ARG A 153 -8.11 -2.50 19.78
CA ARG A 153 -9.06 -3.21 18.90
C ARG A 153 -10.49 -2.67 19.14
N PRO A 154 -11.00 -1.70 18.35
CA PRO A 154 -12.45 -1.55 18.26
C PRO A 154 -13.06 -2.84 17.73
N GLU A 155 -14.38 -2.99 17.82
CA GLU A 155 -15.04 -4.11 17.15
C GLU A 155 -14.73 -4.00 15.65
N MET A 156 -13.95 -4.97 15.16
CA MET A 156 -13.44 -4.98 13.79
C MET A 156 -13.82 -6.28 13.11
N ARG A 157 -14.44 -6.14 11.93
CA ARG A 157 -14.80 -7.25 11.07
C ARG A 157 -14.29 -6.98 9.67
N ALA A 158 -13.70 -7.98 9.04
CA ALA A 158 -13.35 -7.95 7.63
C ALA A 158 -14.17 -9.00 6.89
N GLU A 159 -14.70 -8.66 5.72
CA GLU A 159 -15.41 -9.59 4.86
C GLU A 159 -15.06 -9.39 3.38
N THR A 160 -15.16 -10.49 2.63
CA THR A 160 -15.04 -10.45 1.17
C THR A 160 -16.41 -10.13 0.60
N ILE A 161 -16.51 -9.00 -0.09
CA ILE A 161 -17.77 -8.49 -0.66
C ILE A 161 -17.94 -8.86 -2.14
N ALA A 162 -16.83 -9.09 -2.85
CA ALA A 162 -16.81 -9.64 -4.21
C ALA A 162 -15.46 -10.34 -4.44
N ALA A 163 -15.30 -10.99 -5.61
CA ALA A 163 -13.99 -11.49 -6.03
C ALA A 163 -12.99 -10.31 -6.07
N ASN A 164 -11.93 -10.39 -5.27
CA ASN A 164 -10.93 -9.33 -5.11
C ASN A 164 -11.47 -8.01 -4.54
N ALA A 165 -12.51 -8.04 -3.70
CA ALA A 165 -12.95 -6.86 -2.95
C ALA A 165 -13.22 -7.18 -1.48
N LEU A 166 -12.81 -6.28 -0.59
CA LEU A 166 -12.91 -6.41 0.86
C LEU A 166 -13.63 -5.21 1.47
N ALA A 167 -14.45 -5.47 2.49
CA ALA A 167 -14.95 -4.45 3.40
C ALA A 167 -14.37 -4.69 4.79
N ILE A 168 -13.85 -3.63 5.42
CA ILE A 168 -13.32 -3.65 6.78
C ILE A 168 -14.13 -2.66 7.61
N HIS A 169 -14.90 -3.19 8.56
CA HIS A 169 -15.77 -2.45 9.45
C HIS A 169 -15.06 -2.21 10.78
N ARG A 170 -15.23 -1.00 11.33
CA ARG A 170 -14.83 -0.63 12.69
C ARG A 170 -15.93 0.18 13.32
N GLN A 171 -16.25 -0.11 14.57
CA GLN A 171 -17.29 0.62 15.28
C GLN A 171 -16.99 0.77 16.77
N ASP A 172 -17.57 1.81 17.35
CA ASP A 172 -17.67 2.05 18.78
C ASP A 172 -19.09 2.58 19.12
N GLU A 173 -19.28 3.06 20.34
CA GLU A 173 -20.57 3.59 20.81
C GLU A 173 -21.02 4.88 20.10
N HIS A 174 -20.13 5.58 19.40
CA HIS A 174 -20.40 6.85 18.72
C HIS A 174 -20.68 6.67 17.22
N GLY A 175 -20.38 5.50 16.65
CA GLY A 175 -20.66 5.16 15.27
C GLY A 175 -19.62 4.23 14.67
N GLY A 176 -19.44 4.30 13.35
CA GLY A 176 -18.52 3.40 12.67
C GLY A 176 -17.89 3.95 11.40
N LEU A 177 -16.87 3.22 10.96
CA LEU A 177 -16.17 3.36 9.70
C LEU A 177 -16.26 2.05 8.91
N THR A 178 -16.40 2.16 7.60
CA THR A 178 -16.15 1.04 6.69
C THR A 178 -15.14 1.47 5.63
N LEU A 179 -14.03 0.72 5.56
CA LEU A 179 -13.06 0.81 4.48
C LEU A 179 -13.38 -0.27 3.44
N TYR A 180 -13.74 0.16 2.24
CA TYR A 180 -13.91 -0.70 1.09
C TYR A 180 -12.65 -0.67 0.22
N LEU A 181 -12.11 -1.84 -0.08
CA LEU A 181 -10.94 -2.02 -0.95
C LEU A 181 -11.36 -2.88 -2.13
N ASN A 182 -11.48 -2.26 -3.31
CA ASN A 182 -11.76 -2.96 -4.55
C ASN A 182 -10.44 -3.15 -5.32
N PHE A 183 -9.95 -4.39 -5.42
CA PHE A 183 -8.78 -4.76 -6.22
C PHE A 183 -9.17 -5.34 -7.59
N ALA A 184 -10.47 -5.49 -7.86
CA ALA A 184 -10.96 -6.02 -9.11
C ALA A 184 -10.78 -5.02 -10.26
N GLU A 185 -10.79 -5.56 -11.49
CA GLU A 185 -10.75 -4.77 -12.72
C GLU A 185 -12.10 -4.13 -13.06
N GLU A 186 -13.15 -4.48 -12.31
CA GLU A 186 -14.52 -4.01 -12.49
C GLU A 186 -15.01 -3.26 -11.27
N ALA A 187 -16.03 -2.42 -11.47
CA ALA A 187 -16.75 -1.81 -10.37
C ALA A 187 -17.51 -2.90 -9.58
N VAL A 188 -17.57 -2.75 -8.25
CA VAL A 188 -18.26 -3.70 -7.37
C VAL A 188 -19.43 -3.00 -6.68
N GLU A 189 -20.57 -3.67 -6.62
CA GLU A 189 -21.69 -3.20 -5.82
C GLU A 189 -21.32 -3.29 -4.34
N VAL A 190 -21.51 -2.20 -3.59
CA VAL A 190 -21.30 -2.19 -2.13
C VAL A 190 -22.53 -1.69 -1.40
N ARG A 191 -22.80 -2.29 -0.25
CA ARG A 191 -23.91 -1.88 0.61
C ARG A 191 -23.46 -0.80 1.57
N LEU A 192 -23.96 0.42 1.37
CA LEU A 192 -23.65 1.54 2.25
C LEU A 192 -24.46 1.45 3.55
N PRO A 193 -23.86 1.74 4.72
CA PRO A 193 -24.60 1.86 5.97
C PRO A 193 -25.56 3.06 5.94
N GLY A 194 -26.58 3.05 6.80
CA GLY A 194 -27.48 4.18 6.98
C GLY A 194 -26.72 5.42 7.46
N GLY A 195 -27.04 6.60 6.90
CA GLY A 195 -26.33 7.84 7.25
C GLY A 195 -24.87 7.89 6.76
N ALA A 196 -24.50 7.08 5.77
CA ALA A 196 -23.16 7.06 5.18
C ALA A 196 -22.69 8.45 4.72
N ARG A 197 -21.49 8.83 5.17
CA ARG A 197 -20.75 10.00 4.73
C ARG A 197 -19.43 9.57 4.10
N LEU A 198 -19.14 10.07 2.91
CA LEU A 198 -17.85 9.87 2.27
C LEU A 198 -16.77 10.64 3.02
N LEU A 199 -15.79 9.93 3.57
CA LEU A 199 -14.59 10.55 4.16
C LEU A 199 -13.46 10.65 3.14
N HIS A 200 -13.31 9.61 2.33
CA HIS A 200 -12.28 9.55 1.31
C HIS A 200 -12.65 8.56 0.20
N SER A 201 -12.31 8.89 -1.04
CA SER A 201 -12.33 7.96 -2.17
C SER A 201 -11.07 8.15 -3.00
N SER A 202 -10.31 7.08 -3.25
CA SER A 202 -9.16 7.14 -4.15
C SER A 202 -9.54 7.35 -5.60
N ALA A 203 -10.79 7.10 -5.95
CA ALA A 203 -11.32 7.32 -7.28
C ALA A 203 -11.78 8.76 -7.52
N ASP A 204 -11.73 9.64 -6.51
CA ASP A 204 -12.07 11.06 -6.67
C ASP A 204 -11.22 11.73 -7.77
N ALA A 205 -11.82 12.63 -8.55
CA ALA A 205 -11.18 13.36 -9.63
C ALA A 205 -10.01 14.23 -9.12
N LYS A 206 -10.05 14.69 -7.85
CA LYS A 206 -8.90 15.40 -7.24
C LYS A 206 -7.62 14.55 -7.14
N TRP A 207 -7.76 13.23 -7.30
CA TRP A 207 -6.67 12.25 -7.30
C TRP A 207 -6.42 11.61 -8.66
N ASP A 208 -6.86 12.27 -9.74
CA ASP A 208 -6.79 11.76 -11.11
C ASP A 208 -7.54 10.41 -11.28
N GLY A 209 -8.52 10.13 -10.40
CA GLY A 209 -9.30 8.89 -10.40
C GLY A 209 -10.51 8.92 -11.34
N PRO A 210 -11.14 7.76 -11.59
CA PRO A 210 -12.25 7.61 -12.54
C PRO A 210 -13.61 8.16 -12.06
N GLY A 211 -13.69 8.68 -10.84
CA GLY A 211 -14.90 9.17 -10.18
C GLY A 211 -15.27 8.35 -8.94
N ALA A 212 -15.69 9.03 -7.86
CA ALA A 212 -16.10 8.40 -6.59
C ALA A 212 -17.55 7.89 -6.60
N GLY A 213 -18.36 8.26 -7.60
CA GLY A 213 -19.79 8.00 -7.65
C GLY A 213 -20.59 8.89 -6.69
N ASP A 214 -21.92 8.86 -6.81
CA ASP A 214 -22.85 9.54 -5.91
C ASP A 214 -23.41 8.55 -4.89
N LEU A 215 -23.17 8.79 -3.60
CA LEU A 215 -23.69 7.96 -2.49
C LEU A 215 -25.22 7.88 -2.43
N ALA A 216 -25.97 8.70 -3.17
CA ALA A 216 -27.42 8.59 -3.31
C ALA A 216 -27.85 7.52 -4.34
N THR A 217 -26.97 7.12 -5.26
CA THR A 217 -27.29 6.17 -6.35
C THR A 217 -27.50 4.75 -5.79
N ARG A 218 -28.52 4.04 -6.27
CA ARG A 218 -28.84 2.66 -5.88
C ARG A 218 -29.00 1.76 -7.12
N PRO A 219 -28.29 0.62 -7.23
CA PRO A 219 -27.20 0.19 -6.34
C PRO A 219 -26.01 1.17 -6.40
N PHE A 220 -25.27 1.28 -5.30
CA PHE A 220 -24.03 2.06 -5.31
C PHE A 220 -22.88 1.18 -5.79
N MET A 221 -22.18 1.64 -6.83
CA MET A 221 -21.06 0.92 -7.45
C MET A 221 -19.75 1.60 -7.05
N GLN A 222 -18.91 0.89 -6.29
CA GLN A 222 -17.55 1.33 -6.02
C GLN A 222 -16.67 1.09 -7.26
N SER A 223 -15.98 2.14 -7.72
CA SER A 223 -15.04 2.08 -8.85
C SER A 223 -14.01 0.96 -8.74
N ARG A 224 -13.61 0.39 -9.88
CA ARG A 224 -12.52 -0.60 -9.99
C ARG A 224 -11.23 -0.06 -9.37
N ARG A 225 -10.38 -0.96 -8.87
CA ARG A 225 -9.04 -0.62 -8.32
C ARG A 225 -9.07 0.62 -7.42
N SER A 226 -10.03 0.71 -6.50
CA SER A 226 -10.23 1.90 -5.66
C SER A 226 -10.39 1.56 -4.18
N ALA A 227 -10.05 2.51 -3.32
CA ALA A 227 -10.29 2.48 -1.90
C ALA A 227 -11.31 3.57 -1.54
N MET A 228 -12.27 3.23 -0.68
CA MET A 228 -13.31 4.16 -0.24
C MET A 228 -13.51 4.02 1.27
N LEU A 229 -13.43 5.13 1.99
CA LEU A 229 -13.66 5.20 3.43
C LEU A 229 -14.97 5.93 3.70
N ILE A 230 -15.90 5.22 4.34
CA ILE A 230 -17.23 5.72 4.71
C ILE A 230 -17.32 5.79 6.23
N GLY A 231 -17.82 6.90 6.77
CA GLY A 231 -18.24 7.02 8.16
C GLY A 231 -19.76 7.03 8.30
N TYR A 232 -20.28 6.59 9.44
CA TYR A 232 -21.71 6.57 9.73
C TYR A 232 -21.96 6.70 11.25
N PRO A 233 -23.10 7.28 11.66
CA PRO A 233 -23.44 7.43 13.08
C PRO A 233 -23.78 6.08 13.73
N ALA A 234 -23.77 6.03 15.06
CA ALA A 234 -24.33 4.89 15.79
C ALA A 234 -25.80 4.69 15.41
N SER A 235 -26.24 3.43 15.31
CA SER A 235 -27.66 3.13 15.15
C SER A 235 -28.37 3.47 16.45
N LEU A 236 -29.39 4.33 16.38
CA LEU A 236 -30.26 4.67 17.52
C LEU A 236 -31.02 3.44 18.02
#